data_AF-A0A943SAW3-F1
#
_entry.id   AF-A0A943SAW3-F1
#
_cell.length_a   1.000
_cell.length_b   1.000
_cell.length_c   1.000
_cell.angle_alpha   90.00
_cell.angle_beta   90.00
_cell.angle_gamma   90.00
#
_symmetry.space_group_name_H-M   'P 1'
#
loop_
_entity.id
_entity.type
_entity.pdbx_description
1 polymer ?
#
loop_
_entity_poly.entity_id
_entity_poly.type
_entity_poly.pdbx_seq_one_letter_code
_entity_poly.pdbx_strand_id
1 'polypeptide(L)'
;MTKAEFLNELKNRIAEYPSEETNQSVEYYSEMIDDRMEDGMSEPEAVASMGKVAEIAQQIKEELPLTTLVKYKTKEKTKGKRLPVWIIILLILGFPLWGGLGITILSVMLALYAVVWSIDLVIWSLVLAFACCGLIGVAGFIGSLVQGAVGSALVYLGGGLAGAGLGFFLFIGIHYDLDDRNRIHYRGQQSPERYDRNCSEYGRNCEI
;
A
#
# COMPACT_ATOMS: atom_id res chain seq x y z
N MET A 1 54.98 7.86 9.54
CA MET A 1 53.99 8.82 9.02
C MET A 1 54.41 10.19 9.48
N THR A 2 54.30 11.19 8.61
CA THR A 2 54.50 12.60 8.98
C THR A 2 53.25 13.15 9.67
N LYS A 3 53.37 14.29 10.36
CA LYS A 3 52.24 14.98 11.00
C LYS A 3 51.15 15.31 9.97
N ALA A 4 51.56 15.79 8.79
CA ALA A 4 50.64 16.13 7.71
C ALA A 4 49.87 14.91 7.19
N GLU A 5 50.54 13.76 7.05
CA GLU A 5 49.90 12.50 6.66
C GLU A 5 48.90 12.02 7.71
N PHE A 6 49.28 12.07 9.00
CA PHE A 6 48.42 11.67 10.10
C PHE A 6 47.14 12.51 10.19
N LEU A 7 47.26 13.85 10.14
CA LEU A 7 46.12 14.76 10.24
C LEU A 7 45.20 14.64 9.03
N ASN A 8 45.75 14.45 7.83
CA ASN A 8 44.97 14.25 6.62
C ASN A 8 44.21 12.92 6.66
N GLU A 9 44.86 11.84 7.13
CA GLU A 9 44.21 10.56 7.31
C GLU A 9 43.11 10.59 8.38
N LEU A 10 43.35 11.29 9.50
CA LEU A 10 42.35 11.50 10.54
C LEU A 10 41.14 12.24 9.99
N LYS A 11 41.35 13.36 9.30
CA LYS A 11 40.31 14.16 8.65
C LYS A 11 39.46 13.35 7.69
N ASN A 12 40.08 12.51 6.86
CA ASN A 12 39.36 11.67 5.91
C ASN A 12 38.49 10.61 6.62
N ARG A 13 38.96 10.05 7.74
CA ARG A 13 38.22 9.03 8.50
C ARG A 13 37.03 9.59 9.28
N ILE A 14 37.00 10.90 9.56
CA ILE A 14 35.91 11.61 10.24
C ILE A 14 35.15 12.58 9.32
N ALA A 15 35.34 12.52 8.00
CA ALA A 15 34.71 13.44 7.05
C ALA A 15 33.16 13.34 6.96
N GLU A 16 32.56 12.30 7.54
CA GLU A 16 31.10 12.12 7.61
C GLU A 16 30.43 13.09 8.61
N TYR A 17 31.22 13.76 9.45
CA TYR A 17 30.75 14.63 10.53
C TYR A 17 30.75 16.11 10.10
N PRO A 18 30.10 17.01 10.88
CA PRO A 18 30.12 18.43 10.58
C PRO A 18 31.55 18.96 10.42
N SER A 19 31.77 19.85 9.46
CA SER A 19 33.09 20.43 9.17
C SER A 19 33.69 21.16 10.37
N GLU A 20 32.86 21.71 11.25
CA GLU A 20 33.27 22.40 12.48
C GLU A 20 33.89 21.41 13.49
N GLU A 21 33.17 20.34 13.83
CA GLU A 21 33.63 19.26 14.72
C GLU A 21 34.87 18.55 14.16
N THR A 22 34.89 18.31 12.84
CA THR A 22 36.03 17.70 12.14
C THR A 22 37.28 18.57 12.24
N ASN A 23 37.15 19.88 12.05
CA ASN A 23 38.30 20.79 12.12
C ASN A 23 38.80 20.94 13.56
N GLN A 24 37.90 21.05 14.54
CA GLN A 24 38.27 21.10 15.96
C GLN A 24 39.03 19.86 16.40
N SER A 25 38.58 18.68 15.97
CA SER A 25 39.27 17.42 16.27
C SER A 25 40.67 17.38 15.65
N VAL A 26 40.81 17.79 14.38
CA VAL A 26 42.12 17.83 13.70
C VAL A 26 43.06 18.85 14.34
N GLU A 27 42.54 20.00 14.77
CA GLU A 27 43.30 21.05 15.46
C GLU A 27 43.80 20.57 16.82
N TYR A 28 42.94 19.93 17.63
CA TYR A 28 43.31 19.34 18.92
C TYR A 28 44.46 18.34 18.81
N TYR A 29 44.39 17.41 17.86
CA TYR A 29 45.48 16.45 17.65
C TYR A 29 46.72 17.09 17.03
N SER A 30 46.58 18.18 16.27
CA SER A 30 47.73 18.94 15.78
C SER A 30 48.50 19.58 16.95
N GLU A 31 47.80 20.23 17.88
CA GLU A 31 48.40 20.85 19.08
C GLU A 31 49.09 19.79 19.96
N MET A 32 48.45 18.63 20.20
CA MET A 32 49.08 17.55 20.98
C MET A 32 50.35 16.98 20.34
N ILE A 33 50.46 16.99 19.01
CA ILE A 33 51.68 16.59 18.30
C ILE A 33 52.74 17.69 18.40
N ASP A 34 52.34 18.95 18.30
CA ASP A 34 53.23 20.11 18.44
C ASP A 34 53.86 20.18 19.84
N ASP A 35 53.07 20.03 20.91
CA ASP A 35 53.57 19.99 22.30
C ASP A 35 54.68 18.94 22.48
N ARG A 36 54.52 17.77 21.84
CA ARG A 36 55.49 16.67 21.93
C ARG A 36 56.76 16.93 21.13
N MET A 37 56.65 17.64 20.02
CA MET A 37 57.82 18.08 19.26
C MET A 37 58.57 19.19 20.03
N GLU A 38 57.85 20.07 20.74
CA GLU A 38 58.45 21.07 21.63
C GLU A 38 59.17 20.44 22.84
N ASP A 39 58.66 19.32 23.36
CA ASP A 39 59.31 18.49 24.38
C ASP A 39 60.56 17.74 23.88
N GLY A 40 60.93 17.90 22.61
CA GLY A 40 62.18 17.37 22.02
C GLY A 40 62.05 16.03 21.31
N MET A 41 60.82 15.53 21.06
CA MET A 41 60.62 14.35 20.20
C MET A 41 60.72 14.71 18.73
N SER A 42 61.23 13.77 17.92
CA SER A 42 61.16 13.93 16.46
C SER A 42 59.71 13.77 15.97
N GLU A 43 59.34 14.47 14.89
CA GLU A 43 58.00 14.39 14.29
C GLU A 43 57.43 12.96 14.13
N PRO A 44 58.17 11.97 13.59
CA PRO A 44 57.66 10.60 13.49
C PRO A 44 57.47 9.90 14.84
N GLU A 45 58.26 10.24 15.86
CA GLU A 45 58.11 9.70 17.22
C GLU A 45 56.91 10.32 17.95
N ALA A 46 56.71 11.64 17.80
CA ALA A 46 55.55 12.35 18.34
C ALA A 46 54.24 11.78 17.77
N VAL A 47 54.19 11.51 16.47
CA VAL A 47 53.01 10.89 15.83
C VAL A 47 52.85 9.42 16.24
N ALA A 48 53.95 8.65 16.38
CA ALA A 48 53.87 7.27 16.87
C ALA A 48 53.32 7.19 18.30
N SER A 49 53.58 8.19 19.13
CA SER A 49 53.08 8.26 20.52
C SER A 49 51.58 8.53 20.63
N MET A 50 50.93 9.07 19.57
CA MET A 50 49.49 9.29 19.52
C MET A 50 48.70 7.98 19.46
N GLY A 51 49.32 6.90 18.95
CA GLY A 51 48.65 5.64 18.66
C GLY A 51 48.12 5.56 17.23
N LYS A 52 47.24 4.59 16.96
CA LYS A 52 46.74 4.35 15.60
C LYS A 52 45.65 5.36 15.25
N VAL A 53 45.76 5.99 14.07
CA VAL A 53 44.74 6.91 13.52
C VAL A 53 43.34 6.28 13.50
N ALA A 54 43.27 4.96 13.30
CA ALA A 54 42.02 4.20 13.32
C ALA A 54 41.31 4.22 14.67
N GLU A 55 42.05 4.06 15.75
CA GLU A 55 41.52 3.99 17.12
C GLU A 55 41.09 5.39 17.56
N ILE A 56 41.90 6.40 17.25
CA ILE A 56 41.58 7.83 17.48
C ILE A 56 40.30 8.22 16.74
N ALA A 57 40.20 7.89 15.45
CA ALA A 57 39.02 8.18 14.67
C ALA A 57 37.78 7.45 15.20
N GLN A 58 37.91 6.29 15.83
CA GLN A 58 36.78 5.59 16.44
C GLN A 58 36.37 6.25 17.77
N GLN A 59 37.35 6.65 18.59
CA GLN A 59 37.09 7.32 19.86
C GLN A 59 36.34 8.64 19.66
N ILE A 60 36.77 9.47 18.70
CA ILE A 60 36.07 10.72 18.34
C ILE A 60 34.61 10.44 17.94
N LYS A 61 34.36 9.33 17.22
CA LYS A 61 33.01 8.95 16.79
C LYS A 61 32.12 8.51 17.94
N GLU A 62 32.70 7.91 18.98
CA GLU A 62 31.98 7.46 20.18
C GLU A 62 31.70 8.63 21.14
N GLU A 63 32.55 9.64 21.16
CA GLU A 63 32.37 10.84 21.99
C GLU A 63 31.36 11.84 21.41
N LEU A 64 31.09 11.80 20.10
CA LEU A 64 30.10 12.69 19.48
C LEU A 64 28.65 12.31 19.87
N PRO A 65 27.87 13.25 20.45
CA PRO A 65 26.50 12.95 20.85
C PRO A 65 25.61 12.70 19.63
N LEU A 66 24.84 11.60 19.63
CA LEU A 66 23.91 11.25 18.54
C LEU A 66 22.95 12.39 18.14
N THR A 67 22.69 13.33 19.05
CA THR A 67 21.84 14.50 18.82
C THR A 67 22.43 15.50 17.83
N THR A 68 23.75 15.67 17.74
CA THR A 68 24.40 16.52 16.73
C THR A 68 24.36 15.85 15.36
N LEU A 69 24.44 14.52 15.30
CA LEU A 69 24.35 13.73 14.06
C LEU A 69 22.95 13.75 13.45
N VAL A 70 21.93 13.55 14.29
CA VAL A 70 20.53 13.63 13.85
C VAL A 70 20.21 15.05 13.37
N LYS A 71 20.66 16.08 14.11
CA LYS A 71 20.48 17.47 13.70
C LYS A 71 21.21 17.78 12.40
N TYR A 72 22.43 17.30 12.19
CA TYR A 72 23.19 17.51 10.95
C TYR A 72 22.54 16.80 9.75
N LYS A 73 22.25 15.49 9.84
CA LYS A 73 21.55 14.76 8.77
C LYS A 73 20.20 15.38 8.44
N THR A 74 19.46 15.86 9.44
CA THR A 74 18.16 16.50 9.22
C THR A 74 18.31 17.90 8.63
N LYS A 75 19.30 18.68 9.08
CA LYS A 75 19.59 20.03 8.55
C LYS A 75 20.09 19.99 7.11
N GLU A 76 20.86 18.98 6.73
CA GLU A 76 21.27 18.73 5.35
C GLU A 76 20.07 18.33 4.47
N LYS A 77 19.24 17.38 4.94
CA LYS A 77 18.02 16.98 4.21
C LYS A 77 16.98 18.10 4.09
N THR A 78 16.96 19.07 5.01
CA THR A 78 15.94 20.13 5.05
C THR A 78 16.41 21.43 4.36
N LYS A 79 17.71 21.61 4.07
CA LYS A 79 18.23 22.86 3.49
C LYS A 79 17.85 23.11 2.02
N GLY A 80 17.20 22.15 1.35
CA GLY A 80 17.12 22.14 -0.12
C GLY A 80 15.76 22.30 -0.79
N LYS A 81 14.63 22.41 -0.08
CA LYS A 81 13.32 22.57 -0.74
C LYS A 81 12.41 23.55 -0.02
N ARG A 82 12.75 24.84 -0.14
CA ARG A 82 11.74 25.89 0.04
C ARG A 82 10.74 25.68 -1.08
N LEU A 83 9.55 25.15 -0.77
CA LEU A 83 8.51 25.02 -1.78
C LEU A 83 8.30 26.41 -2.41
N PRO A 84 8.47 26.54 -3.72
CA PRO A 84 8.37 27.84 -4.37
C PRO A 84 6.99 28.46 -4.09
N VAL A 85 6.95 29.77 -3.89
CA VAL A 85 5.73 30.50 -3.48
C VAL A 85 4.56 30.24 -4.43
N TRP A 86 4.83 30.02 -5.72
CA TRP A 86 3.79 29.66 -6.69
C TRP A 86 3.12 28.31 -6.38
N ILE A 87 3.84 27.33 -5.81
CA ILE A 87 3.25 26.06 -5.37
C ILE A 87 2.30 26.29 -4.20
N ILE A 88 2.64 27.20 -3.29
CA ILE A 88 1.78 27.53 -2.16
C ILE A 88 0.51 28.23 -2.65
N ILE A 89 0.63 29.17 -3.60
CA ILE A 89 -0.52 29.83 -4.23
C ILE A 89 -1.39 28.81 -4.98
N LEU A 90 -0.78 27.92 -5.74
CA LEU A 90 -1.47 26.83 -6.45
C LEU A 90 -2.13 25.85 -5.48
N LEU A 91 -1.54 25.61 -4.31
CA LEU A 91 -2.12 24.76 -3.28
C LEU A 91 -3.34 25.42 -2.64
N ILE A 92 -3.30 26.73 -2.39
CA ILE A 92 -4.42 27.50 -1.80
C ILE A 92 -5.58 27.62 -2.80
N LEU A 93 -5.30 27.97 -4.06
CA LEU A 93 -6.32 27.98 -5.13
C LEU A 93 -6.76 26.57 -5.53
N GLY A 94 -5.86 25.60 -5.41
CA GLY A 94 -6.12 24.20 -5.68
C GLY A 94 -6.97 23.56 -4.58
N PHE A 95 -6.86 24.00 -3.32
CA PHE A 95 -7.60 23.42 -2.19
C PHE A 95 -9.11 23.29 -2.43
N PRO A 96 -9.83 24.32 -2.93
CA PRO A 96 -11.24 24.16 -3.32
C PRO A 96 -11.45 23.18 -4.50
N LEU A 97 -10.49 23.07 -5.42
CA LEU A 97 -10.54 22.12 -6.55
C LEU A 97 -10.30 20.66 -6.09
N TRP A 98 -9.35 20.42 -5.18
CA TRP A 98 -9.09 19.09 -4.62
C TRP A 98 -10.29 18.60 -3.79
N GLY A 99 -10.93 19.50 -3.03
CA GLY A 99 -12.14 19.20 -2.29
C GLY A 99 -13.29 18.78 -3.22
N GLY A 100 -13.55 19.56 -4.28
CA GLY A 100 -14.55 19.22 -5.28
C GLY A 100 -14.25 17.91 -6.00
N LEU A 101 -13.01 17.70 -6.43
CA LEU A 101 -12.57 16.47 -7.10
C LEU A 101 -12.79 15.25 -6.19
N GLY A 102 -12.40 15.34 -4.92
CA GLY A 102 -12.63 14.27 -3.94
C GLY A 102 -14.11 13.92 -3.78
N ILE A 103 -14.99 14.94 -3.70
CA ILE A 103 -16.44 14.73 -3.63
C ILE A 103 -16.99 14.07 -4.89
N THR A 104 -16.51 14.47 -6.08
CA THR A 104 -16.96 13.82 -7.33
C THR A 104 -16.57 12.36 -7.40
N ILE A 105 -15.33 12.01 -7.03
CA ILE A 105 -14.86 10.62 -6.99
C ILE A 105 -15.69 9.81 -5.99
N LEU A 106 -15.91 10.35 -4.78
CA LEU A 106 -16.73 9.71 -3.77
C LEU A 106 -18.18 9.50 -4.23
N SER A 107 -18.77 10.50 -4.89
CA SER A 107 -20.12 10.43 -5.47
C SER A 107 -20.22 9.32 -6.51
N VAL A 108 -19.24 9.21 -7.41
CA VAL A 108 -19.19 8.13 -8.41
C VAL A 108 -19.05 6.77 -7.74
N MET A 109 -18.18 6.61 -6.73
CA MET A 109 -18.04 5.34 -6.01
C MET A 109 -19.34 4.93 -5.30
N LEU A 110 -20.02 5.89 -4.68
CA LEU A 110 -21.30 5.65 -4.00
C LEU A 110 -22.40 5.30 -5.01
N ALA A 111 -22.44 5.95 -6.17
CA ALA A 111 -23.37 5.62 -7.24
C ALA A 111 -23.15 4.19 -7.76
N LEU A 112 -21.89 3.79 -8.00
CA LEU A 112 -21.56 2.41 -8.40
C LEU A 112 -21.97 1.39 -7.33
N TYR A 113 -21.72 1.69 -6.06
CA TYR A 113 -22.15 0.86 -4.94
C TYR A 113 -23.68 0.72 -4.92
N ALA A 114 -24.42 1.83 -5.04
CA ALA A 114 -25.87 1.82 -5.08
C ALA A 114 -26.42 1.00 -6.26
N VAL A 115 -25.79 1.05 -7.44
CA VAL A 115 -26.18 0.24 -8.59
C VAL A 115 -26.04 -1.25 -8.30
N VAL A 116 -24.92 -1.68 -7.71
CA VAL A 116 -24.71 -3.09 -7.34
C VAL A 116 -25.81 -3.55 -6.38
N TRP A 117 -26.04 -2.81 -5.29
CA TRP A 117 -27.07 -3.15 -4.31
C TRP A 117 -28.49 -3.08 -4.86
N SER A 118 -28.76 -2.21 -5.85
CA SER A 118 -30.07 -2.14 -6.48
C SER A 118 -30.43 -3.44 -7.23
N ILE A 119 -29.43 -4.10 -7.83
CA ILE A 119 -29.63 -5.38 -8.52
C ILE A 119 -30.01 -6.45 -7.50
N ASP A 120 -29.30 -6.52 -6.37
CA ASP A 120 -29.63 -7.45 -5.29
C ASP A 120 -31.05 -7.24 -4.76
N LEU A 121 -31.45 -5.99 -4.52
CA LEU A 121 -32.81 -5.66 -4.07
C LEU A 121 -33.88 -6.09 -5.08
N VAL A 122 -33.65 -5.86 -6.38
CA VAL A 122 -34.58 -6.31 -7.43
C VAL A 122 -34.71 -7.83 -7.42
N ILE A 123 -33.61 -8.57 -7.30
CA ILE A 123 -33.63 -10.04 -7.23
C ILE A 123 -34.46 -10.51 -6.02
N TRP A 124 -34.19 -9.98 -4.82
CA TRP A 124 -34.91 -10.35 -3.60
C TRP A 124 -36.40 -9.98 -3.65
N SER A 125 -36.73 -8.81 -4.19
CA SER A 125 -38.13 -8.38 -4.36
C SER A 125 -38.90 -9.28 -5.33
N LEU A 126 -38.25 -9.75 -6.39
CA LEU A 126 -38.88 -10.65 -7.36
C LEU A 126 -39.18 -12.01 -6.72
N VAL A 127 -38.24 -12.55 -5.94
CA VAL A 127 -38.44 -13.80 -5.18
C VAL A 127 -39.61 -13.65 -4.20
N LEU A 128 -39.68 -12.53 -3.47
CA LEU A 128 -40.80 -12.25 -2.57
C LEU A 128 -42.14 -12.11 -3.32
N ALA A 129 -42.17 -11.42 -4.46
CA ALA A 129 -43.39 -11.25 -5.25
C ALA A 129 -43.95 -12.61 -5.74
N PHE A 130 -43.08 -13.51 -6.22
CA PHE A 130 -43.50 -14.85 -6.62
C PHE A 130 -43.91 -15.72 -5.44
N ALA A 131 -43.25 -15.61 -4.29
CA ALA A 131 -43.68 -16.29 -3.07
C ALA A 131 -45.07 -15.83 -2.62
N CYS A 132 -45.32 -14.52 -2.63
CA CYS A 132 -46.64 -13.95 -2.35
C CYS A 132 -47.69 -14.39 -3.38
N CYS A 133 -47.34 -14.44 -4.67
CA CYS A 133 -48.23 -14.94 -5.71
C CYS A 133 -48.66 -16.39 -5.46
N GLY A 134 -47.74 -17.27 -5.04
CA GLY A 134 -48.05 -18.64 -4.64
C GLY A 134 -49.02 -18.69 -3.46
N LEU A 135 -48.78 -17.91 -2.41
CA LEU A 135 -49.65 -17.85 -1.23
C LEU A 135 -51.06 -17.33 -1.57
N ILE A 136 -51.15 -16.26 -2.36
CA ILE A 136 -52.41 -15.69 -2.83
C ILE A 136 -53.15 -16.68 -3.73
N GLY A 137 -52.43 -17.41 -4.59
CA GLY A 137 -53.00 -18.47 -5.43
C GLY A 137 -53.65 -19.59 -4.62
N VAL A 138 -53.00 -20.04 -3.54
CA VAL A 138 -53.56 -21.05 -2.62
C VAL A 138 -54.77 -20.52 -1.85
N ALA A 139 -54.71 -19.28 -1.35
CA ALA A 139 -55.85 -18.65 -0.66
C ALA A 139 -57.04 -18.45 -1.62
N GLY A 140 -56.78 -18.00 -2.85
CA GLY A 140 -57.78 -17.83 -3.91
C GLY A 140 -58.39 -19.16 -4.38
N PHE A 141 -57.60 -20.23 -4.41
CA PHE A 141 -58.08 -21.59 -4.66
C PHE A 141 -59.10 -22.01 -3.59
N ILE A 142 -58.74 -21.90 -2.31
CA ILE A 142 -59.63 -22.28 -1.19
C ILE A 142 -60.90 -21.43 -1.22
N GLY A 143 -60.80 -20.10 -1.40
CA GLY A 143 -61.94 -19.21 -1.46
C GLY A 143 -62.90 -19.50 -2.63
N SER A 144 -62.34 -19.83 -3.81
CA SER A 144 -63.14 -20.16 -5.00
C SER A 144 -63.84 -21.51 -4.88
N LEU A 145 -63.25 -22.48 -4.18
CA LEU A 145 -63.90 -23.77 -3.89
C LEU A 145 -65.13 -23.60 -3.00
N VAL A 146 -65.08 -22.71 -2.00
CA VAL A 146 -66.21 -22.43 -1.10
C VAL A 146 -67.40 -21.84 -1.89
N GLN A 147 -67.14 -21.09 -2.96
CA GLN A 147 -68.16 -20.49 -3.81
C GLN A 147 -68.68 -21.44 -4.91
N GLY A 148 -68.16 -22.67 -5.01
CA GLY A 148 -68.53 -23.64 -6.05
C GLY A 148 -67.99 -23.32 -7.45
N ALA A 149 -67.14 -22.28 -7.58
CA ALA A 149 -66.55 -21.86 -8.84
C ALA A 149 -65.25 -22.66 -9.12
N VAL A 150 -65.42 -23.92 -9.52
CA VAL A 150 -64.30 -24.86 -9.75
C VAL A 150 -63.34 -24.38 -10.85
N GLY A 151 -63.87 -23.70 -11.87
CA GLY A 151 -63.08 -23.14 -12.97
C GLY A 151 -62.08 -22.07 -12.51
N SER A 152 -62.53 -21.10 -11.71
CA SER A 152 -61.65 -20.05 -11.18
C SER A 152 -60.67 -20.61 -10.15
N ALA A 153 -61.09 -21.59 -9.34
CA ALA A 153 -60.22 -22.28 -8.39
C ALA A 153 -58.99 -22.89 -9.10
N LEU A 154 -59.21 -23.66 -10.17
CA LEU A 154 -58.13 -24.27 -10.96
C LEU A 154 -57.17 -23.23 -11.56
N VAL A 155 -57.68 -22.08 -12.00
CA VAL A 155 -56.86 -20.98 -12.54
C VAL A 155 -55.99 -20.35 -11.44
N TYR A 156 -56.52 -20.11 -10.24
CA TYR A 156 -55.73 -19.57 -9.12
C TYR A 156 -54.65 -20.54 -8.65
N LEU A 157 -54.97 -21.84 -8.58
CA LEU A 157 -54.00 -22.88 -8.22
C LEU A 157 -52.90 -23.01 -9.28
N GLY A 158 -53.27 -23.07 -10.55
CA GLY A 158 -52.33 -23.16 -11.67
C GLY A 158 -51.44 -21.93 -11.80
N GLY A 159 -52.02 -20.73 -11.66
CA GLY A 159 -51.29 -19.46 -11.67
C GLY A 159 -50.32 -19.33 -10.50
N GLY A 160 -50.75 -19.73 -9.29
CA GLY A 160 -49.89 -19.74 -8.10
C GLY A 160 -48.71 -20.72 -8.21
N LEU A 161 -48.94 -21.94 -8.71
CA LEU A 161 -47.88 -22.92 -8.95
C LEU A 161 -46.92 -22.48 -10.06
N ALA A 162 -47.44 -21.95 -11.16
CA ALA A 162 -46.62 -21.45 -12.26
C ALA A 162 -45.77 -20.25 -11.82
N GLY A 163 -46.34 -19.32 -11.05
CA GLY A 163 -45.61 -18.19 -10.49
C GLY A 163 -44.51 -18.62 -9.51
N ALA A 164 -44.82 -19.51 -8.57
CA ALA A 164 -43.83 -20.02 -7.63
C ALA A 164 -42.71 -20.82 -8.33
N GLY A 165 -43.07 -21.64 -9.33
CA GLY A 165 -42.11 -22.40 -10.13
C GLY A 165 -41.17 -21.52 -10.95
N LEU A 166 -41.70 -20.47 -11.60
CA LEU A 166 -40.91 -19.50 -12.35
C LEU A 166 -39.96 -18.71 -11.43
N GLY A 167 -40.44 -18.28 -10.26
CA GLY A 167 -39.62 -17.59 -9.27
C GLY A 167 -38.44 -18.42 -8.78
N PHE A 168 -38.66 -19.71 -8.51
CA PHE A 168 -37.59 -20.64 -8.10
C PHE A 168 -36.56 -20.89 -9.22
N PHE A 169 -37.04 -21.04 -10.47
CA PHE A 169 -36.17 -21.28 -11.62
C PHE A 169 -35.29 -20.06 -11.93
N LEU A 170 -35.82 -18.85 -11.78
CA LEU A 170 -35.06 -17.61 -11.93
C LEU A 170 -34.00 -17.43 -10.84
N PHE A 171 -34.33 -17.78 -9.59
CA PHE A 171 -33.37 -17.76 -8.48
C PHE A 171 -32.18 -18.68 -8.74
N ILE A 172 -32.45 -19.92 -9.15
CA ILE A 172 -31.41 -20.89 -9.50
C ILE A 172 -30.62 -20.44 -10.73
N GLY A 173 -31.30 -20.01 -11.81
CA GLY A 173 -30.63 -19.59 -13.04
C GLY A 173 -29.63 -18.45 -12.83
N ILE A 174 -29.99 -17.45 -12.03
CA ILE A 174 -29.11 -16.31 -11.71
C ILE A 174 -27.91 -16.75 -10.86
N HIS A 175 -28.11 -17.63 -9.87
CA HIS A 175 -27.00 -18.13 -9.05
C HIS A 175 -26.06 -19.08 -9.80
N TYR A 176 -26.57 -19.90 -10.72
CA TYR A 176 -25.73 -20.77 -11.55
C TYR A 176 -24.92 -19.97 -12.59
N ASP A 177 -25.49 -18.92 -13.19
CA ASP A 177 -24.77 -18.06 -14.14
C ASP A 177 -23.64 -17.26 -13.45
N LEU A 178 -23.90 -16.76 -12.23
CA LEU A 178 -22.89 -16.11 -11.41
C LEU A 178 -21.76 -17.07 -10.99
N ASP A 179 -22.08 -18.31 -10.61
CA ASP A 179 -21.08 -19.31 -10.24
C ASP A 179 -20.21 -19.73 -11.44
N ASP A 180 -20.80 -19.95 -12.62
CA ASP A 180 -20.06 -20.38 -13.81
C ASP A 180 -19.15 -19.27 -14.36
N ARG A 181 -19.61 -18.01 -14.36
CA ARG A 181 -18.76 -16.85 -14.70
C ARG A 181 -17.56 -16.71 -13.76
N ASN A 182 -17.77 -16.93 -12.47
CA ASN A 182 -16.67 -16.90 -11.49
C ASN A 182 -15.71 -18.08 -11.74
N ARG A 183 -16.24 -19.27 -12.03
CA ARG A 183 -15.46 -20.47 -12.32
C ARG A 183 -14.60 -20.35 -13.58
N ILE A 184 -15.09 -19.67 -14.62
CA ILE A 184 -14.32 -19.37 -15.85
C ILE A 184 -13.17 -18.41 -15.54
N HIS A 185 -13.39 -17.38 -14.70
CA HIS A 185 -12.32 -16.46 -14.28
C HIS A 185 -11.22 -17.17 -13.46
N TYR A 186 -11.59 -18.03 -12.50
CA TYR A 186 -10.60 -18.83 -11.77
C TYR A 186 -9.81 -19.79 -12.69
N ARG A 187 -10.46 -20.37 -13.71
CA ARG A 187 -9.80 -21.26 -14.65
C ARG A 187 -8.84 -20.52 -15.58
N GLY A 188 -9.14 -19.26 -15.93
CA GLY A 188 -8.24 -18.38 -16.68
C GLY A 188 -6.95 -18.06 -15.91
N GLN A 189 -7.06 -17.89 -14.58
CA GLN A 189 -5.93 -17.51 -13.72
C GLN A 189 -5.03 -18.69 -13.31
N GLN A 190 -5.52 -19.93 -13.37
CA GLN A 190 -4.71 -21.15 -13.15
C GLN A 190 -3.95 -21.64 -14.40
N SER A 191 -4.24 -21.08 -15.57
CA SER A 191 -3.58 -21.48 -16.82
C SER A 191 -2.10 -21.10 -16.94
N PRO A 192 -1.58 -19.98 -16.39
CA PRO A 192 -0.16 -19.63 -16.48
C PRO A 192 0.72 -20.55 -15.62
N GLU A 193 0.31 -20.85 -14.39
CA GLU A 193 1.10 -21.67 -13.45
C GLU A 193 1.28 -23.12 -13.92
N ARG A 194 0.32 -23.66 -14.69
CA ARG A 194 0.41 -25.03 -15.18
C ARG A 194 1.36 -25.16 -16.38
N TYR A 195 1.55 -24.09 -17.15
CA TYR A 195 2.53 -24.06 -18.23
C TYR A 195 3.96 -24.07 -17.67
N ASP A 196 4.23 -23.21 -16.69
CA ASP A 196 5.55 -23.09 -16.05
C ASP A 196 5.98 -24.39 -15.34
N ARG A 197 5.04 -25.06 -14.67
CA ARG A 197 5.31 -26.33 -13.98
C ARG A 197 5.68 -27.46 -14.95
N ASN A 198 5.03 -27.51 -16.12
CA ASN A 198 5.33 -28.53 -17.14
C ASN A 198 6.65 -28.26 -17.89
N CYS A 199 7.06 -27.00 -18.08
CA CYS A 199 8.37 -26.70 -18.69
C CYS A 199 9.53 -27.06 -17.73
N SER A 200 9.34 -26.90 -16.42
CA SER A 200 10.30 -27.33 -15.38
C SER A 200 10.46 -28.85 -15.31
N GLU A 201 9.36 -29.61 -15.35
CA GLU A 201 9.40 -31.07 -15.21
C GLU A 201 9.96 -31.79 -16.45
N TYR A 202 9.84 -31.20 -17.64
CA TYR A 202 10.25 -31.83 -18.90
C TYR A 202 11.50 -31.23 -19.57
N GLY A 203 12.17 -30.25 -18.96
CA GLY A 203 13.45 -29.72 -19.43
C GLY A 203 13.47 -29.28 -20.91
N ARG A 204 12.32 -28.85 -21.43
CA ARG A 204 12.20 -28.33 -22.80
C ARG A 204 12.09 -26.82 -22.73
N ASN A 205 12.98 -26.14 -23.45
CA ASN A 205 12.92 -24.70 -23.69
C ASN A 205 11.59 -24.36 -24.35
N CYS A 206 10.67 -23.83 -23.56
CA CYS A 206 9.43 -23.27 -24.02
C CYS A 206 9.74 -21.86 -24.55
N GLU A 207 10.22 -21.75 -25.79
CA GLU A 207 10.24 -20.48 -26.51
C GLU A 207 8.82 -20.06 -26.91
N ILE A 208 8.61 -18.75 -26.87
CA ILE A 208 7.36 -17.99 -26.97
C ILE A 208 6.70 -18.17 -28.34
#